data_AF-A0A9D1X2Q3-F1
#
_entry.id   AF-A0A9D1X2Q3-F1
#
_cell.length_a   1.000
_cell.length_b   1.000
_cell.length_c   1.000
_cell.angle_alpha   90.00
_cell.angle_beta   90.00
_cell.angle_gamma   90.00
#
_symmetry.space_group_name_H-M   'P 1'
#
loop_
_entity.id
_entity.type
_entity.pdbx_description
1 polymer ?
#
loop_
_entity_poly.entity_id
_entity_poly.type
_entity_poly.pdbx_seq_one_letter_code
_entity_poly.pdbx_strand_id
1 'polypeptide(L)'
;MNEHKEIIWASLSELCEENRTVTDPETGRRLKRPVIFSSMRALVTGALHFVEFFEKLHREGKVYCSSSAEGFRFSLATGEMRFVGQDGAIFCRLAGQEGTFPAREAGESDTFPGRTEINEFLAPELVEVIKERYEGVLAGGDGCLPESGEEEAAALPFTVETDRYFMAVFLFEYFFHTGSPFEGKKMVNRCFLSPLEKESFRAEQGRFCMDVGENDNTPVKGIQDKLIHYWKEYPKILRKMFQRAFLDGGTLCELRPTEVDWKQTLVRLLMDYQVCGCGFVGFSSRLLPRENGTLVCPVCGKTYYVLSDGMDRILLAEGVKLYACQTGRDPFDKDTVTARVAENRQKKGLYGIKNLSGGVWRGRFPDGTLREIREGQGIPIWNGMQVRFETGEEWSLRLRPEPGDGNVRHGSLDQTDTDQ
;
A
#
# COMPACT_ATOMS: atom_id res chain seq x y z
N MET A 1 9.59 16.10 33.82
CA MET A 1 9.00 14.75 33.90
C MET A 1 8.41 14.44 32.55
N ASN A 2 9.10 13.64 31.73
CA ASN A 2 8.50 13.10 30.52
C ASN A 2 7.45 12.09 30.97
N GLU A 3 6.17 12.42 30.81
CA GLU A 3 5.12 11.40 30.80
C GLU A 3 5.50 10.41 29.70
N HIS A 4 5.85 9.18 30.09
CA HIS A 4 5.96 8.08 29.15
C HIS A 4 4.57 7.91 28.54
N LYS A 5 4.33 8.54 27.39
CA LYS A 5 3.11 8.38 26.63
C LYS A 5 3.03 6.90 26.29
N GLU A 6 2.05 6.22 26.90
CA GLU A 6 1.86 4.78 26.75
C GLU A 6 1.79 4.45 25.24
N ILE A 7 2.65 3.54 24.79
CA ILE A 7 2.64 3.09 23.39
C ILE A 7 1.43 2.19 23.24
N ILE A 8 0.43 2.69 22.53
CA ILE A 8 -0.79 1.94 22.23
C ILE A 8 -0.50 0.97 21.08
N TRP A 9 -0.61 -0.31 21.37
CA TRP A 9 -0.58 -1.39 20.38
C TRP A 9 -2.01 -1.82 20.06
N ALA A 10 -2.27 -2.09 18.78
CA ALA A 10 -3.57 -2.56 18.29
C ALA A 10 -3.41 -3.78 17.37
N SER A 11 -4.36 -4.73 17.44
CA SER A 11 -4.51 -5.81 16.48
C SER A 11 -5.09 -5.33 15.15
N LEU A 12 -5.04 -6.16 14.11
CA LEU A 12 -5.78 -5.88 12.87
C LEU A 12 -7.29 -5.81 13.11
N SER A 13 -7.84 -6.70 13.94
CA SER A 13 -9.27 -6.67 14.30
C SER A 13 -9.67 -5.37 15.01
N GLU A 14 -8.87 -4.89 15.96
CA GLU A 14 -9.09 -3.61 16.64
C GLU A 14 -8.98 -2.41 15.70
N LEU A 15 -8.10 -2.49 14.68
CA LEU A 15 -8.00 -1.49 13.62
C LEU A 15 -9.26 -1.48 12.75
N CYS A 16 -9.77 -2.64 12.33
CA CYS A 16 -11.00 -2.76 11.55
C CYS A 16 -12.24 -2.27 12.30
N GLU A 17 -12.33 -2.58 13.60
CA GLU A 17 -13.41 -2.08 14.47
C GLU A 17 -13.25 -0.58 14.85
N GLU A 18 -12.08 0.00 14.56
CA GLU A 18 -11.63 1.35 14.96
C GLU A 18 -11.73 1.62 16.46
N ASN A 19 -11.90 0.58 17.27
CA ASN A 19 -12.13 0.68 18.70
C ASN A 19 -11.53 -0.53 19.41
N ARG A 20 -11.00 -0.29 20.60
CA ARG A 20 -10.55 -1.33 21.52
C ARG A 20 -11.28 -1.20 22.85
N THR A 21 -11.45 -2.33 23.53
CA THR A 21 -12.05 -2.34 24.87
C THR A 21 -10.94 -2.37 25.92
N VAL A 22 -10.84 -1.32 26.72
CA VAL A 22 -9.86 -1.20 27.81
C VAL A 22 -10.60 -1.27 29.14
N THR A 23 -10.07 -2.05 30.08
CA THR A 23 -10.59 -2.07 31.45
C THR A 23 -9.94 -0.94 32.24
N ASP A 24 -10.76 -0.05 32.76
CA ASP A 24 -10.32 1.04 33.65
C ASP A 24 -9.74 0.44 34.94
N PRO A 25 -8.47 0.71 35.27
CA PRO A 25 -7.80 0.05 36.40
C PRO A 25 -8.34 0.50 37.77
N GLU A 26 -8.96 1.68 37.86
CA GLU A 26 -9.49 2.21 39.12
C GLU A 26 -10.94 1.78 39.37
N THR A 27 -11.75 1.74 38.31
CA THR A 27 -13.19 1.47 38.42
C THR A 27 -13.59 0.07 37.96
N GLY A 28 -12.68 -0.68 37.32
CA GLY A 28 -12.96 -1.99 36.73
C GLY A 28 -13.92 -1.95 35.52
N ARG A 29 -14.33 -0.76 35.08
CA ARG A 29 -15.30 -0.60 33.98
C ARG A 29 -14.63 -0.81 32.64
N ARG A 30 -15.34 -1.50 31.72
CA ARG A 30 -14.90 -1.66 30.33
C ARG A 30 -15.26 -0.41 29.54
N LEU A 31 -14.27 0.26 28.98
CA LEU A 31 -14.40 1.48 28.19
C LEU A 31 -13.97 1.21 26.75
N LYS A 32 -14.75 1.70 25.77
CA LYS A 32 -14.32 1.72 24.38
C LYS A 32 -13.37 2.91 24.15
N ARG A 33 -12.24 2.66 23.50
CA ARG A 33 -11.25 3.66 23.13
C ARG A 33 -11.01 3.59 21.62
N PRO A 34 -10.92 4.73 20.92
CA PRO A 34 -10.68 4.73 19.49
C PRO A 34 -9.29 4.20 19.17
N VAL A 35 -9.18 3.48 18.06
CA VAL A 35 -7.95 2.92 17.52
C VAL A 35 -7.65 3.66 16.23
N ILE A 36 -6.78 4.67 16.30
CA ILE A 36 -6.43 5.53 15.18
C ILE A 36 -4.93 5.79 15.21
N PHE A 37 -4.26 5.60 14.08
CA PHE A 37 -2.85 5.97 13.95
C PHE A 37 -2.64 7.47 14.17
N SER A 38 -1.51 7.81 14.77
CA SER A 38 -1.09 9.20 15.02
C SER A 38 -0.94 10.02 13.74
N SER A 39 -0.66 9.36 12.62
CA SER A 39 -0.48 9.96 11.31
C SER A 39 -0.59 8.89 10.20
N MET A 40 -0.85 9.33 8.97
CA MET A 40 -0.78 8.46 7.79
C MET A 40 0.61 7.85 7.61
N ARG A 41 1.68 8.55 8.03
CA ARG A 41 3.04 7.99 7.97
C ARG A 41 3.17 6.77 8.88
N ALA A 42 2.69 6.85 10.12
CA ALA A 42 2.68 5.71 11.04
C ALA A 42 1.86 4.54 10.46
N LEU A 43 0.69 4.83 9.88
CA LEU A 43 -0.15 3.81 9.22
C LEU A 43 0.62 3.12 8.08
N VAL A 44 1.18 3.86 7.13
CA VAL A 44 1.89 3.28 5.98
C VAL A 44 3.19 2.59 6.40
N THR A 45 3.88 3.09 7.44
CA THR A 45 5.05 2.42 8.04
C THR A 45 4.68 1.06 8.66
N GLY A 46 3.52 0.96 9.32
CA GLY A 46 3.01 -0.34 9.81
C GLY A 46 2.76 -1.34 8.70
N ALA A 47 2.11 -0.90 7.61
CA ALA A 47 1.91 -1.73 6.43
C ALA A 47 3.24 -2.17 5.79
N LEU A 48 4.27 -1.30 5.81
CA LEU A 48 5.59 -1.65 5.28
C LEU A 48 6.25 -2.78 6.09
N HIS A 49 6.28 -2.66 7.41
CA HIS A 49 6.81 -3.72 8.28
C HIS A 49 6.02 -5.03 8.15
N PHE A 50 4.71 -4.93 7.89
CA PHE A 50 3.86 -6.09 7.64
C PHE A 50 4.28 -6.85 6.37
N VAL A 51 4.54 -6.14 5.28
CA VAL A 51 5.02 -6.76 4.04
C VAL A 51 6.44 -7.31 4.20
N GLU A 52 7.31 -6.60 4.92
CA GLU A 52 8.68 -7.07 5.22
C GLU A 52 8.70 -8.36 6.04
N PHE A 53 7.69 -8.60 6.87
CA PHE A 53 7.52 -9.87 7.58
C PHE A 53 7.30 -11.03 6.61
N PHE A 54 6.37 -10.91 5.66
CA PHE A 54 6.14 -11.94 4.64
C PHE A 54 7.37 -12.11 3.74
N GLU A 55 8.02 -11.01 3.34
CA GLU A 55 9.26 -11.06 2.54
C GLU A 55 10.35 -11.86 3.27
N LYS A 56 10.53 -11.63 4.57
CA LYS A 56 11.48 -12.38 5.39
C LYS A 56 11.08 -13.85 5.50
N LEU A 57 9.80 -14.11 5.77
CA LEU A 57 9.26 -15.47 5.90
C LEU A 57 9.53 -16.31 4.64
N HIS A 58 9.19 -15.76 3.47
CA HIS A 58 9.38 -16.44 2.18
C HIS A 58 10.85 -16.59 1.80
N ARG A 59 11.69 -15.59 2.14
CA ARG A 59 13.15 -15.69 1.95
C ARG A 59 13.76 -16.82 2.78
N GLU A 60 13.20 -17.13 3.94
CA GLU A 60 13.57 -18.29 4.76
C GLU A 60 12.99 -19.63 4.27
N GLY A 61 12.26 -19.63 3.13
CA GLY A 61 11.64 -20.82 2.56
C GLY A 61 10.43 -21.32 3.36
N LYS A 62 9.76 -20.44 4.10
CA LYS A 62 8.58 -20.75 4.92
C LYS A 62 7.33 -20.06 4.36
N VAL A 63 6.15 -20.53 4.74
CA VAL A 63 4.84 -19.95 4.41
C VAL A 63 3.96 -19.79 5.66
N TYR A 64 3.01 -18.88 5.61
CA TYR A 64 2.05 -18.54 6.67
C TYR A 64 0.81 -19.44 6.55
N CYS A 65 0.79 -20.49 7.35
CA CYS A 65 -0.23 -21.54 7.34
C CYS A 65 -1.50 -21.16 8.13
N SER A 66 -1.90 -19.88 8.12
CA SER A 66 -3.10 -19.40 8.81
C SER A 66 -3.80 -18.30 8.02
N SER A 67 -5.13 -18.31 8.06
CA SER A 67 -5.98 -17.21 7.59
C SER A 67 -6.29 -16.18 8.68
N SER A 68 -5.71 -16.33 9.89
CA SER A 68 -5.89 -15.39 10.99
C SER A 68 -4.85 -14.27 10.96
N ALA A 69 -5.28 -13.03 11.16
CA ALA A 69 -4.37 -11.89 11.37
C ALA A 69 -4.16 -11.53 12.85
N GLU A 70 -4.68 -12.34 13.78
CA GLU A 70 -4.66 -12.01 15.22
C GLU A 70 -3.27 -11.94 15.82
N GLY A 71 -2.24 -12.51 15.18
CA GLY A 71 -0.86 -12.40 15.64
C GLY A 71 -0.23 -11.02 15.40
N PHE A 72 -0.75 -10.22 14.48
CA PHE A 72 -0.13 -8.94 14.10
C PHE A 72 -0.58 -7.81 15.04
N ARG A 73 0.40 -7.03 15.54
CA ARG A 73 0.18 -5.88 16.42
C ARG A 73 0.95 -4.66 15.91
N PHE A 74 0.30 -3.50 15.91
CA PHE A 74 0.85 -2.26 15.38
C PHE A 74 0.86 -1.15 16.44
N SER A 75 1.99 -0.45 16.54
CA SER A 75 2.10 0.77 17.33
C SER A 75 1.37 1.90 16.61
N LEU A 76 0.30 2.42 17.21
CA LEU A 76 -0.47 3.52 16.62
C LEU A 76 0.35 4.82 16.55
N ALA A 77 1.39 4.94 17.37
CA ALA A 77 2.24 6.13 17.42
C ALA A 77 3.28 6.15 16.29
N THR A 78 3.94 5.02 16.03
CA THR A 78 5.14 4.94 15.19
C THR A 78 4.96 4.10 13.93
N GLY A 79 3.98 3.19 13.89
CA GLY A 79 3.88 2.18 12.84
C GLY A 79 4.85 1.00 13.03
N GLU A 80 5.52 0.88 14.18
CA GLU A 80 6.25 -0.36 14.49
C GLU A 80 5.28 -1.54 14.51
N MET A 81 5.71 -2.68 13.98
CA MET A 81 4.94 -3.91 14.00
C MET A 81 5.62 -4.96 14.87
N ARG A 82 4.81 -5.73 15.60
CA ARG A 82 5.22 -6.96 16.29
C ARG A 82 4.30 -8.10 15.88
N PHE A 83 4.87 -9.28 15.78
CA PHE A 83 4.12 -10.52 15.64
C PHE A 83 4.15 -11.26 16.97
N VAL A 84 2.97 -11.58 17.50
CA VAL A 84 2.75 -12.32 18.74
C VAL A 84 1.96 -13.58 18.39
N GLY A 85 2.66 -14.58 17.85
CA GLY A 85 2.13 -15.92 17.61
C GLY A 85 2.81 -16.93 18.53
N GLN A 86 2.13 -18.03 18.87
CA GLN A 86 2.78 -19.18 19.51
C GLN A 86 3.67 -19.86 18.46
N ASP A 87 4.95 -20.05 18.78
CA ASP A 87 5.99 -20.54 17.88
C ASP A 87 5.65 -21.92 17.26
N GLY A 88 6.07 -22.14 16.01
CA GLY A 88 6.07 -23.45 15.32
C GLY A 88 4.79 -23.83 14.57
N ALA A 89 3.60 -23.61 15.13
CA ALA A 89 2.35 -24.19 14.60
C ALA A 89 1.70 -23.43 13.42
N ILE A 90 2.19 -22.23 13.07
CA ILE A 90 1.60 -21.37 12.02
C ILE A 90 2.49 -21.30 10.77
N PHE A 91 3.70 -21.86 10.81
CA PHE A 91 4.66 -21.76 9.70
C PHE A 91 5.02 -23.14 9.17
N CYS A 92 5.01 -23.31 7.86
CA CYS A 92 5.40 -24.56 7.20
C CYS A 92 6.58 -24.29 6.25
N ARG A 93 7.54 -25.23 6.14
CA ARG A 93 8.60 -25.15 5.12
C ARG A 93 8.03 -25.49 3.74
N LEU A 94 8.50 -24.80 2.70
CA LEU A 94 8.19 -25.16 1.33
C LEU A 94 8.68 -26.59 1.04
N ALA A 95 7.81 -27.42 0.48
CA ALA A 95 8.23 -28.72 -0.04
C ALA A 95 9.30 -28.50 -1.12
N GLY A 96 10.34 -29.35 -1.13
CA GLY A 96 11.31 -29.36 -2.22
C GLY A 96 10.60 -29.60 -3.55
N GLN A 97 11.22 -29.23 -4.67
CA GLN A 97 10.77 -29.63 -6.02
C GLN A 97 10.87 -31.15 -6.18
N GLU A 98 9.94 -31.87 -5.58
CA GLU A 98 9.54 -33.26 -5.77
C GLU A 98 8.47 -33.48 -4.71
N GLY A 99 7.26 -33.89 -5.13
CA GLY A 99 6.03 -33.87 -4.32
C GLY A 99 6.02 -34.77 -3.08
N THR A 100 6.84 -34.45 -2.09
CA THR A 100 6.84 -35.05 -0.76
C THR A 100 6.64 -33.95 0.28
N PHE A 101 5.52 -34.03 0.99
CA PHE A 101 5.27 -33.31 2.22
C PHE A 101 6.47 -33.49 3.17
N PRO A 102 6.91 -32.45 3.91
CA PRO A 102 8.18 -32.49 4.63
C PRO A 102 8.20 -33.66 5.63
N ALA A 103 9.26 -34.47 5.55
CA ALA A 103 9.54 -35.51 6.52
C ALA A 103 9.94 -34.87 7.88
N ARG A 104 9.37 -35.42 8.96
CA ARG A 104 9.57 -35.03 10.38
C ARG A 104 11.05 -34.95 10.76
N GLU A 105 11.45 -33.88 11.44
CA GLU A 105 12.62 -33.95 12.34
C GLU A 105 12.14 -34.35 13.75
N ALA A 106 12.87 -35.25 14.41
CA ALA A 106 12.54 -35.75 15.74
C ALA A 106 12.75 -34.64 16.79
N GLY A 107 11.66 -34.00 17.23
CA GLY A 107 11.68 -33.00 18.31
C GLY A 107 10.65 -31.88 18.21
N GLU A 108 9.94 -31.74 17.08
CA GLU A 108 8.81 -30.81 16.95
C GLU A 108 7.56 -31.36 17.66
N SER A 109 6.89 -30.52 18.45
CA SER A 109 5.64 -30.87 19.13
C SER A 109 4.55 -31.24 18.11
N ASP A 110 3.78 -32.30 18.39
CA ASP A 110 2.70 -32.88 17.54
C ASP A 110 1.49 -31.95 17.29
N THR A 111 1.65 -30.63 17.39
CA THR A 111 0.63 -29.67 16.94
C THR A 111 0.85 -29.37 15.46
N PHE A 112 0.19 -30.17 14.60
CA PHE A 112 -0.16 -29.69 13.26
C PHE A 112 -0.82 -28.31 13.38
N PRO A 113 -0.69 -27.41 12.39
CA PRO A 113 -1.60 -26.28 12.28
C PRO A 113 -3.01 -26.87 12.29
N GLY A 114 -3.69 -26.75 13.43
CA GLY A 114 -5.00 -27.36 13.67
C GLY A 114 -5.97 -26.91 12.59
N ARG A 115 -6.95 -27.77 12.27
CA ARG A 115 -8.12 -27.51 11.42
C ARG A 115 -8.17 -26.07 10.93
N THR A 116 -7.82 -25.83 9.67
CA THR A 116 -8.05 -24.51 9.08
C THR A 116 -9.55 -24.23 9.15
N GLU A 117 -9.92 -23.29 10.01
CA GLU A 117 -11.30 -22.87 10.14
C GLU A 117 -11.75 -22.26 8.82
N ILE A 118 -12.88 -22.73 8.30
CA ILE A 118 -13.49 -22.16 7.12
C ILE A 118 -13.99 -20.76 7.51
N ASN A 119 -13.29 -19.75 7.03
CA ASN A 119 -13.63 -18.35 7.22
C ASN A 119 -13.67 -17.62 5.88
N GLU A 120 -14.10 -16.36 5.89
CA GLU A 120 -14.35 -15.57 4.68
C GLU A 120 -13.09 -15.01 3.99
N PHE A 121 -11.93 -15.55 4.36
CA PHE A 121 -10.61 -15.09 3.95
C PHE A 121 -9.75 -16.19 3.33
N LEU A 122 -10.27 -17.40 3.10
CA LEU A 122 -9.47 -18.47 2.52
C LEU A 122 -9.09 -18.16 1.07
N ALA A 123 -7.86 -18.51 0.67
CA ALA A 123 -7.48 -18.44 -0.73
C ALA A 123 -8.36 -19.39 -1.57
N PRO A 124 -8.86 -18.98 -2.76
CA PRO A 124 -9.77 -19.79 -3.56
C PRO A 124 -9.29 -21.23 -3.79
N GLU A 125 -8.00 -21.40 -4.08
CA GLU A 125 -7.37 -22.71 -4.29
C GLU A 125 -7.41 -23.62 -3.04
N LEU A 126 -7.41 -23.05 -1.83
CA LEU A 126 -7.58 -23.83 -0.60
C LEU A 126 -9.03 -24.25 -0.40
N VAL A 127 -9.98 -23.40 -0.82
CA VAL A 127 -11.41 -23.72 -0.76
C VAL A 127 -11.74 -24.87 -1.72
N GLU A 128 -11.18 -24.87 -2.94
CA GLU A 128 -11.33 -25.96 -3.89
C GLU A 128 -10.86 -27.30 -3.32
N VAL A 129 -9.67 -27.33 -2.68
CA VAL A 129 -9.15 -28.53 -2.01
C VAL A 129 -10.08 -29.00 -0.88
N ILE A 130 -10.65 -28.08 -0.10
CA ILE A 130 -11.62 -28.43 0.96
C ILE A 130 -12.88 -29.04 0.34
N LYS A 131 -13.41 -28.47 -0.75
CA LYS A 131 -14.61 -28.99 -1.44
C LYS A 131 -14.38 -30.39 -1.99
N GLU A 132 -13.29 -30.61 -2.72
CA GLU A 132 -12.97 -31.92 -3.30
C GLU A 132 -12.91 -33.01 -2.22
N ARG A 133 -12.32 -32.69 -1.06
CA ARG A 133 -12.29 -33.60 0.09
C ARG A 133 -13.69 -33.87 0.64
N TYR A 134 -14.51 -32.83 0.78
CA TYR A 134 -15.88 -32.96 1.27
C TYR A 134 -16.76 -33.81 0.35
N GLU A 135 -16.67 -33.58 -0.97
CA GLU A 135 -17.39 -34.35 -1.99
C GLU A 135 -16.91 -35.80 -2.05
N GLY A 136 -15.60 -36.05 -1.91
CA GLY A 136 -15.04 -37.40 -1.83
C GLY A 136 -15.56 -38.19 -0.64
N VAL A 137 -15.71 -37.54 0.52
CA VAL A 137 -16.32 -38.16 1.72
C VAL A 137 -17.79 -38.50 1.49
N LEU A 138 -18.56 -37.60 0.86
CA LEU A 138 -19.98 -37.85 0.55
C LEU A 138 -20.17 -38.97 -0.50
N ALA A 139 -19.27 -39.09 -1.46
CA ALA A 139 -19.30 -40.14 -2.48
C ALA A 139 -18.86 -41.51 -1.95
N GLY A 140 -18.09 -41.55 -0.85
CA GLY A 140 -17.57 -42.77 -0.21
C GLY A 140 -18.60 -43.66 0.50
N GLY A 141 -19.87 -43.25 0.56
CA GLY A 141 -20.99 -44.12 0.89
C GLY A 141 -21.31 -44.36 2.37
N ASP A 142 -20.50 -43.88 3.32
CA ASP A 142 -20.77 -44.14 4.75
C ASP A 142 -21.69 -43.10 5.42
N GLY A 143 -22.10 -42.03 4.72
CA GLY A 143 -23.18 -41.10 5.10
C GLY A 143 -23.03 -40.38 6.45
N CYS A 144 -21.99 -40.71 7.23
CA CYS A 144 -21.67 -40.14 8.51
C CYS A 144 -20.49 -39.20 8.32
N LEU A 145 -20.70 -37.90 8.59
CA LEU A 145 -19.57 -37.04 8.92
C LEU A 145 -18.85 -37.69 10.11
N PRO A 146 -17.51 -37.85 10.08
CA PRO A 146 -16.80 -38.36 11.25
C PRO A 146 -17.04 -37.41 12.43
N GLU A 147 -17.84 -37.86 13.41
CA GLU A 147 -18.13 -37.11 14.64
C GLU A 147 -16.89 -36.96 15.53
N SER A 148 -15.85 -37.76 15.27
CA SER A 148 -14.51 -37.64 15.84
C SER A 148 -13.53 -37.19 14.76
N GLY A 149 -13.11 -35.94 14.82
CA GLY A 149 -12.18 -35.29 13.88
C GLY A 149 -10.73 -35.80 13.96
N GLU A 150 -10.53 -37.11 13.81
CA GLU A 150 -9.22 -37.78 13.94
C GLU A 150 -8.78 -38.55 12.67
N GLU A 151 -9.56 -38.53 11.58
CA GLU A 151 -8.98 -38.84 10.26
C GLU A 151 -8.17 -37.62 9.80
N GLU A 152 -6.90 -37.65 10.21
CA GLU A 152 -5.73 -37.01 9.60
C GLU A 152 -6.14 -35.92 8.60
N ALA A 153 -6.53 -34.76 9.14
CA ALA A 153 -6.87 -33.59 8.34
C ALA A 153 -5.61 -33.23 7.54
N ALA A 154 -5.48 -33.82 6.36
CA ALA A 154 -4.30 -33.70 5.53
C ALA A 154 -4.01 -32.20 5.41
N ALA A 155 -2.80 -31.79 5.75
CA ALA A 155 -2.46 -30.37 5.78
C ALA A 155 -2.91 -29.70 4.46
N LEU A 156 -3.55 -28.54 4.55
CA LEU A 156 -3.89 -27.77 3.36
C LEU A 156 -2.58 -27.35 2.65
N PRO A 157 -2.57 -27.29 1.30
CA PRO A 157 -1.37 -26.97 0.55
C PRO A 157 -1.09 -25.46 0.56
N PHE A 158 -0.66 -24.92 1.71
CA PHE A 158 -0.22 -23.52 1.80
C PHE A 158 1.03 -23.29 0.93
N THR A 159 1.04 -22.19 0.20
CA THR A 159 2.11 -21.77 -0.70
C THR A 159 2.44 -20.29 -0.50
N VAL A 160 3.51 -19.82 -1.14
CA VAL A 160 3.82 -18.39 -1.22
C VAL A 160 2.66 -17.61 -1.85
N GLU A 161 1.95 -18.20 -2.82
CA GLU A 161 0.82 -17.52 -3.46
C GLU A 161 -0.40 -17.43 -2.53
N THR A 162 -0.66 -18.43 -1.70
CA THR A 162 -1.72 -18.32 -0.67
C THR A 162 -1.38 -17.24 0.35
N ASP A 163 -0.11 -17.11 0.74
CA ASP A 163 0.35 -16.03 1.61
C ASP A 163 0.19 -14.65 0.98
N ARG A 164 0.48 -14.50 -0.31
CA ARG A 164 0.27 -13.24 -1.03
C ARG A 164 -1.20 -12.85 -1.10
N TYR A 165 -2.08 -13.84 -1.21
CA TYR A 165 -3.51 -13.62 -1.09
C TYR A 165 -3.89 -13.11 0.30
N PHE A 166 -3.47 -13.81 1.37
CA PHE A 166 -3.74 -13.37 2.74
C PHE A 166 -3.15 -12.00 3.06
N MET A 167 -1.91 -11.74 2.63
CA MET A 167 -1.27 -10.43 2.76
C MET A 167 -2.12 -9.33 2.08
N ALA A 168 -2.64 -9.58 0.87
CA ALA A 168 -3.51 -8.61 0.19
C ALA A 168 -4.85 -8.41 0.93
N VAL A 169 -5.46 -9.48 1.46
CA VAL A 169 -6.68 -9.40 2.28
C VAL A 169 -6.41 -8.57 3.53
N PHE A 170 -5.38 -8.91 4.31
CA PHE A 170 -5.03 -8.23 5.55
C PHE A 170 -4.63 -6.77 5.32
N LEU A 171 -3.92 -6.46 4.24
CA LEU A 171 -3.65 -5.07 3.85
C LEU A 171 -4.92 -4.31 3.48
N PHE A 172 -5.89 -4.97 2.83
CA PHE A 172 -7.16 -4.34 2.49
C PHE A 172 -7.94 -3.97 3.77
N GLU A 173 -8.04 -4.90 4.71
CA GLU A 173 -8.60 -4.66 6.04
C GLU A 173 -7.87 -3.52 6.76
N TYR A 174 -6.54 -3.55 6.76
CA TYR A 174 -5.69 -2.57 7.42
C TYR A 174 -5.88 -1.14 6.89
N PHE A 175 -6.04 -0.96 5.57
CA PHE A 175 -6.18 0.37 4.96
C PHE A 175 -7.63 0.89 4.93
N PHE A 176 -8.62 0.01 4.83
CA PHE A 176 -10.00 0.40 4.59
C PHE A 176 -10.94 0.15 5.78
N HIS A 177 -10.44 -0.45 6.86
CA HIS A 177 -11.13 -0.70 8.12
C HIS A 177 -12.51 -1.34 7.89
N THR A 178 -12.50 -2.42 7.12
CA THR A 178 -13.69 -3.16 6.69
C THR A 178 -13.38 -4.65 6.77
N GLY A 179 -14.42 -5.48 6.65
CA GLY A 179 -14.27 -6.93 6.48
C GLY A 179 -13.80 -7.30 5.07
N SER A 180 -14.27 -8.43 4.57
CA SER A 180 -13.76 -9.07 3.35
C SER A 180 -13.78 -8.16 2.10
N PRO A 181 -12.72 -8.14 1.27
CA PRO A 181 -12.68 -7.40 -0.01
C PRO A 181 -13.74 -7.89 -1.03
N PHE A 182 -14.42 -8.99 -0.74
CA PHE A 182 -15.49 -9.56 -1.57
C PHE A 182 -16.89 -9.26 -1.02
N GLU A 183 -17.01 -8.58 0.12
CA GLU A 183 -18.28 -8.28 0.78
C GLU A 183 -19.03 -7.11 0.13
N GLY A 184 -19.46 -7.24 -1.12
CA GLY A 184 -20.28 -6.25 -1.81
C GLY A 184 -21.75 -6.66 -1.92
N LYS A 185 -22.51 -5.95 -2.76
CA LYS A 185 -23.96 -6.19 -2.97
C LYS A 185 -24.34 -7.66 -3.26
N LYS A 186 -23.47 -8.42 -3.92
CA LYS A 186 -23.70 -9.84 -4.27
C LYS A 186 -23.60 -10.76 -3.06
N MET A 187 -22.81 -10.39 -2.06
CA MET A 187 -22.53 -11.19 -0.85
C MET A 187 -23.41 -10.80 0.34
N VAL A 188 -23.78 -9.52 0.48
CA VAL A 188 -24.48 -8.98 1.66
C VAL A 188 -25.82 -9.66 1.98
N ASN A 189 -26.51 -10.24 0.97
CA ASN A 189 -27.82 -10.88 1.16
C ASN A 189 -27.76 -12.41 1.39
N ARG A 190 -26.60 -12.97 1.74
CA ARG A 190 -26.38 -14.43 1.83
C ARG A 190 -26.28 -14.97 3.26
N CYS A 191 -26.98 -14.37 4.23
CA CYS A 191 -26.89 -14.73 5.66
C CYS A 191 -27.41 -16.13 6.06
N PHE A 192 -28.01 -16.88 5.13
CA PHE A 192 -28.56 -18.23 5.38
C PHE A 192 -27.66 -19.38 4.91
N LEU A 193 -26.51 -19.08 4.29
CA LEU A 193 -25.54 -20.10 3.88
C LEU A 193 -24.70 -20.55 5.09
N SER A 194 -24.34 -21.83 5.16
CA SER A 194 -23.29 -22.29 6.07
C SER A 194 -21.95 -21.59 5.76
N PRO A 195 -20.99 -21.55 6.69
CA PRO A 195 -19.67 -20.97 6.43
C PRO A 195 -18.99 -21.53 5.17
N LEU A 196 -19.07 -22.86 4.96
CA LEU A 196 -18.51 -23.51 3.77
C LEU A 196 -19.26 -23.12 2.50
N GLU A 197 -20.58 -23.06 2.50
CA GLU A 197 -21.34 -22.65 1.30
C GLU A 197 -21.10 -21.19 0.95
N LYS A 198 -21.03 -20.30 1.95
CA LYS A 198 -20.69 -18.88 1.76
C LYS A 198 -19.31 -18.75 1.12
N GLU A 199 -18.34 -19.50 1.65
CA GLU A 199 -16.96 -19.43 1.19
C GLU A 199 -16.74 -20.12 -0.16
N SER A 200 -17.46 -21.20 -0.41
CA SER A 200 -17.52 -21.88 -1.70
C SER A 200 -18.03 -20.97 -2.80
N PHE A 201 -19.12 -20.24 -2.50
CA PHE A 201 -19.69 -19.25 -3.40
C PHE A 201 -18.74 -18.07 -3.62
N ARG A 202 -18.03 -17.62 -2.58
CA ARG A 202 -16.99 -16.58 -2.72
C ARG A 202 -15.84 -17.06 -3.61
N ALA A 203 -15.35 -18.28 -3.43
CA ALA A 203 -14.28 -18.82 -4.26
C ALA A 203 -14.69 -18.94 -5.74
N GLU A 204 -15.90 -19.41 -6.03
CA GLU A 204 -16.38 -19.61 -7.42
C GLU A 204 -16.88 -18.34 -8.10
N GLN A 205 -17.58 -17.48 -7.36
CA GLN A 205 -18.36 -16.38 -7.91
C GLN A 205 -18.08 -15.03 -7.25
N GLY A 206 -17.17 -14.99 -6.28
CA GLY A 206 -16.74 -13.79 -5.60
C GLY A 206 -16.11 -12.82 -6.59
N ARG A 207 -16.48 -11.55 -6.47
CA ARG A 207 -15.92 -10.47 -7.27
C ARG A 207 -15.39 -9.40 -6.34
N PHE A 208 -14.23 -8.86 -6.62
CA PHE A 208 -13.68 -7.79 -5.81
C PHE A 208 -14.64 -6.61 -5.77
N CYS A 209 -15.01 -6.13 -4.57
CA CYS A 209 -16.07 -5.13 -4.46
C CYS A 209 -15.67 -3.73 -4.96
N MET A 210 -14.37 -3.47 -5.08
CA MET A 210 -13.83 -2.17 -5.55
C MET A 210 -13.30 -2.19 -6.98
N ASP A 211 -13.74 -3.16 -7.79
CA ASP A 211 -13.37 -3.23 -9.21
C ASP A 211 -13.83 -1.99 -10.01
N VAL A 212 -13.07 -1.62 -11.03
CA VAL A 212 -13.38 -0.52 -11.96
C VAL A 212 -14.08 -1.09 -13.18
N GLY A 213 -15.38 -0.83 -13.31
CA GLY A 213 -16.18 -1.25 -14.46
C GLY A 213 -17.61 -1.58 -14.08
N GLU A 214 -18.27 -2.39 -14.91
CA GLU A 214 -19.58 -2.99 -14.58
C GLU A 214 -19.40 -4.08 -13.53
N ASN A 215 -19.48 -3.68 -12.26
CA ASN A 215 -19.37 -4.57 -11.12
C ASN A 215 -20.72 -4.70 -10.40
N ASP A 216 -21.31 -5.89 -10.47
CA ASP A 216 -22.55 -6.25 -9.78
C ASP A 216 -22.35 -6.43 -8.26
N ASN A 217 -21.10 -6.55 -7.82
CA ASN A 217 -20.69 -6.63 -6.41
C ASN A 217 -20.12 -5.30 -5.88
N THR A 218 -20.61 -4.16 -6.36
CA THR A 218 -20.23 -2.85 -5.81
C THR A 218 -20.59 -2.70 -4.34
N PRO A 219 -19.88 -1.84 -3.57
CA PRO A 219 -20.17 -1.62 -2.18
C PRO A 219 -21.52 -0.91 -2.02
N VAL A 220 -22.27 -1.28 -0.98
CA VAL A 220 -23.62 -0.74 -0.77
C VAL A 220 -23.55 0.58 -0.01
N LYS A 221 -23.96 1.69 -0.64
CA LYS A 221 -24.06 3.01 0.00
C LYS A 221 -25.01 2.94 1.21
N GLY A 222 -24.61 3.54 2.33
CA GLY A 222 -25.31 3.46 3.63
C GLY A 222 -24.90 2.26 4.49
N ILE A 223 -24.27 1.23 3.91
CA ILE A 223 -23.71 0.08 4.64
C ILE A 223 -22.18 0.20 4.68
N GLN A 224 -21.55 0.43 3.53
CA GLN A 224 -20.10 0.43 3.34
C GLN A 224 -19.56 1.83 3.01
N ASP A 225 -20.15 2.88 3.57
CA ASP A 225 -19.76 4.27 3.31
C ASP A 225 -18.30 4.55 3.69
N LYS A 226 -17.78 3.89 4.73
CA LYS A 226 -16.38 3.99 5.14
C LYS A 226 -15.43 3.50 4.04
N LEU A 227 -15.66 2.30 3.52
CA LEU A 227 -14.88 1.73 2.42
C LEU A 227 -14.91 2.65 1.19
N ILE A 228 -16.10 3.14 0.82
CA ILE A 228 -16.26 4.07 -0.31
C ILE A 228 -15.48 5.37 -0.09
N HIS A 229 -15.50 5.89 1.14
CA HIS A 229 -14.78 7.09 1.53
C HIS A 229 -13.26 6.86 1.46
N TYR A 230 -12.72 5.89 2.20
CA TYR A 230 -11.28 5.62 2.26
C TYR A 230 -10.69 5.27 0.89
N TRP A 231 -11.39 4.48 0.07
CA TRP A 231 -10.98 4.22 -1.31
C TRP A 231 -10.86 5.50 -2.15
N LYS A 232 -11.73 6.48 -1.89
CA LYS A 232 -11.66 7.88 -2.33
C LYS A 232 -10.28 8.50 -2.10
N GLU A 233 -9.81 8.35 -0.87
CA GLU A 233 -8.69 9.10 -0.32
C GLU A 233 -7.33 8.54 -0.68
N TYR A 234 -7.23 7.23 -0.88
CA TYR A 234 -5.95 6.61 -1.21
C TYR A 234 -5.53 6.82 -2.68
N PRO A 235 -4.23 7.08 -2.93
CA PRO A 235 -3.69 7.23 -4.29
C PRO A 235 -3.98 6.01 -5.16
N LYS A 236 -4.10 6.24 -6.47
CA LYS A 236 -4.40 5.20 -7.46
C LYS A 236 -3.39 4.05 -7.44
N ILE A 237 -2.12 4.32 -7.09
CA ILE A 237 -1.08 3.28 -7.04
C ILE A 237 -1.41 2.20 -6.01
N LEU A 238 -1.92 2.56 -4.82
CA LEU A 238 -2.34 1.58 -3.81
C LEU A 238 -3.58 0.80 -4.27
N ARG A 239 -4.57 1.51 -4.83
CA ARG A 239 -5.80 0.87 -5.33
C ARG A 239 -5.53 -0.16 -6.43
N LYS A 240 -4.60 0.15 -7.34
CA LYS A 240 -4.17 -0.77 -8.40
C LYS A 240 -3.52 -2.04 -7.86
N MET A 241 -2.85 -1.99 -6.72
CA MET A 241 -2.28 -3.18 -6.10
C MET A 241 -3.37 -4.16 -5.66
N PHE A 242 -4.45 -3.68 -5.04
CA PHE A 242 -5.60 -4.52 -4.68
C PHE A 242 -6.34 -5.06 -5.91
N GLN A 243 -6.46 -4.25 -6.97
CA GLN A 243 -7.00 -4.72 -8.25
C GLN A 243 -6.17 -5.86 -8.84
N ARG A 244 -4.84 -5.70 -8.91
CA ARG A 244 -3.95 -6.77 -9.39
C ARG A 244 -4.02 -8.01 -8.49
N ALA A 245 -4.10 -7.83 -7.17
CA ALA A 245 -4.18 -8.95 -6.22
C ALA A 245 -5.46 -9.78 -6.38
N PHE A 246 -6.62 -9.14 -6.54
CA PHE A 246 -7.91 -9.82 -6.50
C PHE A 246 -8.56 -10.07 -7.87
N LEU A 247 -8.14 -9.36 -8.93
CA LEU A 247 -8.65 -9.56 -10.30
C LEU A 247 -7.70 -10.46 -11.09
N ASP A 248 -6.48 -9.97 -11.34
CA ASP A 248 -5.46 -10.75 -12.07
C ASP A 248 -5.04 -11.96 -11.23
N GLY A 249 -4.70 -11.72 -9.96
CA GLY A 249 -4.35 -12.73 -8.97
C GLY A 249 -5.50 -13.65 -8.51
N GLY A 250 -6.75 -13.26 -8.81
CA GLY A 250 -7.93 -14.10 -8.64
C GLY A 250 -8.14 -15.05 -9.83
N THR A 251 -7.66 -14.67 -11.02
CA THR A 251 -7.70 -15.51 -12.23
C THR A 251 -6.54 -16.50 -12.24
N LEU A 252 -5.34 -16.04 -11.86
CA LEU A 252 -4.13 -16.85 -11.80
C LEU A 252 -3.29 -16.41 -10.59
N CYS A 253 -3.03 -17.31 -9.65
CA CYS A 253 -2.46 -16.95 -8.35
C CYS A 253 -1.05 -16.34 -8.47
N GLU A 254 -0.27 -16.73 -9.47
CA GLU A 254 1.08 -16.23 -9.76
C GLU A 254 1.10 -14.76 -10.23
N LEU A 255 -0.05 -14.18 -10.59
CA LEU A 255 -0.16 -12.76 -10.95
C LEU A 255 -0.36 -11.85 -9.72
N ARG A 256 -0.57 -12.44 -8.54
CA ARG A 256 -0.69 -11.70 -7.27
C ARG A 256 0.58 -10.86 -7.06
N PRO A 257 0.45 -9.60 -6.60
CA PRO A 257 1.62 -8.77 -6.36
C PRO A 257 2.52 -9.38 -5.29
N THR A 258 3.82 -9.35 -5.57
CA THR A 258 4.87 -9.83 -4.68
C THR A 258 5.08 -8.87 -3.51
N GLU A 259 5.81 -9.33 -2.50
CA GLU A 259 6.22 -8.52 -1.34
C GLU A 259 7.03 -7.30 -1.79
N VAL A 260 7.84 -7.46 -2.85
CA VAL A 260 8.60 -6.38 -3.49
C VAL A 260 7.68 -5.35 -4.13
N ASP A 261 6.66 -5.78 -4.88
CA ASP A 261 5.67 -4.88 -5.50
C ASP A 261 4.95 -4.03 -4.43
N TRP A 262 4.55 -4.66 -3.32
CA TRP A 262 3.90 -3.97 -2.18
C TRP A 262 4.85 -2.99 -1.50
N LYS A 263 6.08 -3.41 -1.16
CA LYS A 263 7.10 -2.51 -0.57
C LYS A 263 7.35 -1.28 -1.42
N GLN A 264 7.55 -1.45 -2.72
CA GLN A 264 7.78 -0.32 -3.65
C GLN A 264 6.60 0.65 -3.61
N THR A 265 5.37 0.13 -3.62
CA THR A 265 4.16 0.95 -3.54
C THR A 265 4.07 1.70 -2.22
N LEU A 266 4.33 1.04 -1.09
CA LEU A 266 4.25 1.65 0.24
C LEU A 266 5.33 2.73 0.45
N VAL A 267 6.55 2.50 -0.04
CA VAL A 267 7.61 3.53 -0.04
C VAL A 267 7.19 4.74 -0.88
N ARG A 268 6.62 4.52 -2.08
CA ARG A 268 6.07 5.61 -2.90
C ARG A 268 4.97 6.39 -2.18
N LEU A 269 4.07 5.71 -1.45
CA LEU A 269 3.06 6.40 -0.63
C LEU A 269 3.67 7.25 0.49
N LEU A 270 4.72 6.78 1.15
CA LEU A 270 5.44 7.54 2.18
C LEU A 270 6.07 8.81 1.62
N MET A 271 6.57 8.75 0.38
CA MET A 271 7.16 9.91 -0.32
C MET A 271 6.09 10.86 -0.87
N ASP A 272 4.92 10.33 -1.25
CA ASP A 272 3.80 11.12 -1.77
C ASP A 272 3.05 11.90 -0.68
N TYR A 273 3.06 11.40 0.56
CA TYR A 273 2.38 12.05 1.69
C TYR A 273 3.04 13.37 2.10
N GLN A 274 2.30 14.48 1.96
CA GLN A 274 2.77 15.83 2.22
C GLN A 274 2.29 16.38 3.56
N VAL A 275 3.17 17.12 4.22
CA VAL A 275 2.87 17.92 5.41
C VAL A 275 3.25 19.37 5.13
N CYS A 276 2.28 20.27 5.21
CA CYS A 276 2.48 21.70 5.03
C CYS A 276 2.47 22.41 6.37
N GLY A 277 3.30 23.47 6.53
CA GLY A 277 3.37 24.25 7.77
C GLY A 277 2.06 24.97 8.16
N CYS A 278 1.09 25.08 7.24
CA CYS A 278 -0.24 25.63 7.52
C CYS A 278 -1.22 24.62 8.12
N GLY A 279 -0.81 23.38 8.34
CA GLY A 279 -1.67 22.31 8.86
C GLY A 279 -2.28 21.40 7.80
N PHE A 280 -2.13 21.68 6.50
CA PHE A 280 -2.50 20.72 5.45
C PHE A 280 -1.65 19.45 5.58
N VAL A 281 -2.33 18.31 5.60
CA VAL A 281 -1.74 16.98 5.56
C VAL A 281 -2.50 16.10 4.58
N GLY A 282 -1.80 15.38 3.73
CA GLY A 282 -2.42 14.51 2.74
C GLY A 282 -1.51 14.13 1.58
N PHE A 283 -1.97 13.18 0.77
CA PHE A 283 -1.31 12.77 -0.46
C PHE A 283 -1.28 13.90 -1.50
N SER A 284 -0.36 13.81 -2.47
CA SER A 284 -0.19 14.84 -3.50
C SER A 284 -1.44 15.05 -4.35
N SER A 285 -2.29 14.02 -4.47
CA SER A 285 -3.57 14.07 -5.18
C SER A 285 -4.58 15.07 -4.59
N ARG A 286 -4.39 15.49 -3.34
CA ARG A 286 -5.22 16.50 -2.67
C ARG A 286 -4.68 17.93 -2.84
N LEU A 287 -3.51 18.11 -3.45
CA LEU A 287 -3.02 19.43 -3.85
C LEU A 287 -3.78 19.90 -5.09
N LEU A 288 -4.05 21.20 -5.18
CA LEU A 288 -4.79 21.76 -6.31
C LEU A 288 -3.84 21.96 -7.49
N PRO A 289 -4.12 21.39 -8.68
CA PRO A 289 -3.30 21.64 -9.86
C PRO A 289 -3.50 23.06 -10.38
N ARG A 290 -2.43 23.67 -10.90
CA ARG A 290 -2.47 24.91 -11.69
C ARG A 290 -2.24 24.62 -13.17
N GLU A 291 -2.68 25.53 -14.02
CA GLU A 291 -2.56 25.42 -15.48
C GLU A 291 -1.10 25.26 -15.92
N ASN A 292 -0.18 25.96 -15.24
CA ASN A 292 1.26 25.88 -15.49
C ASN A 292 1.91 24.54 -15.07
N GLY A 293 1.16 23.57 -14.55
CA GLY A 293 1.65 22.26 -14.14
C GLY A 293 2.19 22.16 -12.72
N THR A 294 2.22 23.26 -11.96
CA THR A 294 2.51 23.23 -10.51
C THR A 294 1.31 22.75 -9.70
N LEU A 295 1.55 22.34 -8.46
CA LEU A 295 0.51 22.03 -7.49
C LEU A 295 0.52 23.08 -6.37
N VAL A 296 -0.62 23.38 -5.77
CA VAL A 296 -0.71 24.31 -4.63
C VAL A 296 -1.42 23.70 -3.44
N CYS A 297 -0.95 24.08 -2.25
CA CYS A 297 -1.64 23.78 -1.01
C CYS A 297 -3.01 24.45 -1.00
N PRO A 298 -4.11 23.71 -0.74
CA PRO A 298 -5.46 24.28 -0.71
C PRO A 298 -5.71 25.24 0.46
N VAL A 299 -4.84 25.22 1.49
CA VAL A 299 -5.00 26.04 2.70
C VAL A 299 -4.23 27.35 2.62
N CYS A 300 -2.92 27.31 2.32
CA CYS A 300 -2.06 28.51 2.32
C CYS A 300 -1.55 28.94 0.95
N GLY A 301 -1.86 28.21 -0.12
CA GLY A 301 -1.39 28.52 -1.47
C GLY A 301 0.08 28.22 -1.75
N LYS A 302 0.82 27.56 -0.82
CA LYS A 302 2.22 27.15 -1.05
C LYS A 302 2.33 26.33 -2.34
N THR A 303 3.24 26.75 -3.22
CA THR A 303 3.50 26.10 -4.52
C THR A 303 4.48 24.94 -4.38
N TYR A 304 4.15 23.84 -5.07
CA TYR A 304 4.98 22.66 -5.28
C TYR A 304 5.25 22.52 -6.77
N TYR A 305 6.53 22.53 -7.13
CA TYR A 305 6.97 22.19 -8.47
C TYR A 305 7.03 20.68 -8.64
N VAL A 306 6.74 20.19 -9.85
CA VAL A 306 6.68 18.76 -10.14
C VAL A 306 7.86 18.39 -11.03
N LEU A 307 8.72 17.52 -10.52
CA LEU A 307 9.75 16.85 -11.27
C LEU A 307 9.20 15.48 -11.72
N SER A 308 9.34 15.12 -12.99
CA SER A 308 8.75 13.88 -13.54
C SER A 308 9.70 13.17 -14.52
N ASP A 309 9.75 11.84 -14.44
CA ASP A 309 10.37 10.94 -15.41
C ASP A 309 9.36 10.45 -16.48
N GLY A 310 8.07 10.71 -16.29
CA GLY A 310 6.95 10.32 -17.15
C GLY A 310 6.00 9.32 -16.50
N MET A 311 6.48 8.55 -15.52
CA MET A 311 5.70 7.60 -14.74
C MET A 311 5.46 8.11 -13.33
N ASP A 312 6.53 8.53 -12.66
CA ASP A 312 6.58 9.00 -11.30
C ASP A 312 6.76 10.53 -11.23
N ARG A 313 6.58 11.05 -10.01
CA ARG A 313 6.65 12.47 -9.70
C ARG A 313 7.34 12.70 -8.37
N ILE A 314 8.19 13.72 -8.32
CA ILE A 314 8.80 14.24 -7.09
C ILE A 314 8.33 15.68 -6.92
N LEU A 315 7.75 15.97 -5.75
CA LEU A 315 7.31 17.33 -5.42
C LEU A 315 8.46 18.13 -4.81
N LEU A 316 8.66 19.32 -5.34
CA LEU A 316 9.72 20.24 -4.91
C LEU A 316 9.10 21.51 -4.33
N ALA A 317 9.36 21.77 -3.07
CA ALA A 317 9.01 23.02 -2.41
C ALA A 317 10.05 23.36 -1.34
N GLU A 318 10.10 24.60 -0.89
CA GLU A 318 11.06 25.01 0.13
C GLU A 318 11.04 24.08 1.35
N GLY A 319 12.23 23.62 1.74
CA GLY A 319 12.44 22.76 2.91
C GLY A 319 12.22 21.26 2.65
N VAL A 320 11.65 20.88 1.49
CA VAL A 320 11.43 19.48 1.14
C VAL A 320 12.76 18.75 1.00
N LYS A 321 12.85 17.57 1.62
CA LYS A 321 13.95 16.63 1.51
C LYS A 321 13.58 15.55 0.48
N LEU A 322 14.55 15.12 -0.30
CA LEU A 322 14.42 13.94 -1.15
C LEU A 322 15.31 12.85 -0.57
N TYR A 323 14.86 11.61 -0.73
CA TYR A 323 15.48 10.44 -0.13
C TYR A 323 16.10 9.53 -1.19
N ALA A 324 16.97 8.61 -0.77
CA ALA A 324 17.65 7.67 -1.66
C ALA A 324 16.68 6.81 -2.49
N CYS A 325 15.50 6.45 -1.97
CA CYS A 325 14.44 5.78 -2.74
C CYS A 325 13.91 6.58 -3.93
N GLN A 326 14.11 7.91 -3.95
CA GLN A 326 13.68 8.78 -5.05
C GLN A 326 14.83 9.17 -5.99
N THR A 327 16.07 9.20 -5.51
CA THR A 327 17.21 9.77 -6.26
C THR A 327 18.46 8.89 -6.28
N GLY A 328 18.47 7.79 -5.54
CA GLY A 328 19.62 6.91 -5.31
C GLY A 328 19.47 5.55 -5.98
N ARG A 329 20.35 4.61 -5.59
CA ARG A 329 20.37 3.23 -6.13
C ARG A 329 19.33 2.32 -5.51
N ASP A 330 19.03 2.53 -4.23
CA ASP A 330 18.14 1.68 -3.47
C ASP A 330 16.72 2.26 -3.47
N PRO A 331 15.77 1.66 -4.21
CA PRO A 331 14.39 2.13 -4.28
C PRO A 331 13.63 1.99 -2.95
N PHE A 332 14.21 1.35 -1.93
CA PHE A 332 13.60 1.16 -0.62
C PHE A 332 14.18 2.06 0.48
N ASP A 333 15.31 2.75 0.23
CA ASP A 333 15.94 3.62 1.23
C ASP A 333 15.18 4.96 1.38
N LYS A 334 14.17 4.91 2.26
CA LYS A 334 13.31 6.03 2.63
C LYS A 334 13.86 6.93 3.75
N ASP A 335 15.04 6.62 4.28
CA ASP A 335 15.58 7.25 5.50
C ASP A 335 16.81 8.11 5.19
N THR A 336 17.63 7.72 4.21
CA THR A 336 18.80 8.49 3.78
C THR A 336 18.40 9.69 2.94
N VAL A 337 18.69 10.89 3.44
CA VAL A 337 18.47 12.15 2.71
C VAL A 337 19.59 12.37 1.71
N THR A 338 19.24 12.47 0.43
CA THR A 338 20.18 12.65 -0.69
C THR A 338 20.06 14.02 -1.33
N ALA A 339 18.94 14.72 -1.13
CA ALA A 339 18.76 16.08 -1.60
C ALA A 339 17.91 16.93 -0.67
N ARG A 340 18.02 18.25 -0.81
CA ARG A 340 17.10 19.20 -0.19
C ARG A 340 16.83 20.38 -1.12
N VAL A 341 15.56 20.77 -1.21
CA VAL A 341 15.16 22.00 -1.88
C VAL A 341 15.45 23.18 -0.96
N ALA A 342 16.29 24.10 -1.43
CA ALA A 342 16.73 25.27 -0.69
C ALA A 342 16.63 26.53 -1.53
N GLU A 343 16.35 27.65 -0.86
CA GLU A 343 16.42 28.97 -1.48
C GLU A 343 17.88 29.33 -1.80
N ASN A 344 18.08 30.01 -2.92
CA ASN A 344 19.37 30.52 -3.35
C ASN A 344 19.84 31.63 -2.39
N ARG A 345 21.06 31.49 -1.86
CA ARG A 345 21.67 32.44 -0.93
C ARG A 345 21.86 33.84 -1.53
N GLN A 346 22.09 33.92 -2.84
CA GLN A 346 22.38 35.18 -3.54
C GLN A 346 21.11 35.83 -4.12
N LYS A 347 20.08 35.04 -4.42
CA LYS A 347 18.83 35.52 -5.05
C LYS A 347 17.63 34.96 -4.31
N LYS A 348 17.09 35.78 -3.41
CA LYS A 348 15.85 35.48 -2.68
C LYS A 348 14.70 35.20 -3.66
N GLY A 349 13.86 34.23 -3.33
CA GLY A 349 12.74 33.76 -4.17
C GLY A 349 13.11 32.74 -5.26
N LEU A 350 14.40 32.46 -5.50
CA LEU A 350 14.81 31.39 -6.42
C LEU A 350 15.20 30.14 -5.65
N TYR A 351 14.63 29.00 -6.03
CA TYR A 351 14.88 27.72 -5.39
C TYR A 351 15.76 26.80 -6.23
N GLY A 352 16.53 25.96 -5.57
CA GLY A 352 17.35 24.92 -6.20
C GLY A 352 17.31 23.62 -5.40
N ILE A 353 17.58 22.51 -6.08
CA ILE A 353 17.78 21.20 -5.48
C ILE A 353 19.26 21.07 -5.16
N LYS A 354 19.59 21.02 -3.87
CA LYS A 354 20.97 20.84 -3.39
C LYS A 354 21.30 19.35 -3.29
N ASN A 355 22.42 18.93 -3.88
CA ASN A 355 22.97 17.59 -3.74
C ASN A 355 23.59 17.41 -2.35
N LEU A 356 23.09 16.42 -1.63
CA LEU A 356 23.57 15.98 -0.32
C LEU A 356 24.05 14.52 -0.34
N SER A 357 24.02 13.85 -1.51
CA SER A 357 24.60 12.52 -1.66
C SER A 357 26.09 12.63 -2.01
N GLY A 358 26.83 11.54 -1.78
CA GLY A 358 28.23 11.42 -2.23
C GLY A 358 28.38 11.22 -3.73
N GLY A 359 27.27 11.09 -4.46
CA GLY A 359 27.23 10.86 -5.91
C GLY A 359 27.26 12.15 -6.73
N VAL A 360 27.60 12.02 -8.02
CA VAL A 360 27.58 13.13 -8.98
C VAL A 360 26.32 13.06 -9.82
N TRP A 361 25.55 14.14 -9.87
CA TRP A 361 24.37 14.23 -10.75
C TRP A 361 24.72 14.95 -12.05
N ARG A 362 23.94 14.71 -13.10
CA ARG A 362 24.06 15.42 -14.38
C ARG A 362 22.82 16.26 -14.61
N GLY A 363 22.99 17.58 -14.60
CA GLY A 363 21.92 18.52 -14.91
C GLY A 363 22.00 19.02 -16.35
N ARG A 364 20.88 19.04 -17.06
CA ARG A 364 20.71 19.80 -18.30
C ARG A 364 19.90 21.06 -18.00
N PHE A 365 20.44 22.21 -18.39
CA PHE A 365 19.80 23.50 -18.24
C PHE A 365 18.92 23.82 -19.47
N PRO A 366 17.99 24.79 -19.37
CA PRO A 366 17.10 25.14 -20.48
C PRO A 366 17.83 25.62 -21.74
N ASP A 367 19.04 26.14 -21.61
CA ASP A 367 19.92 26.55 -22.71
C ASP A 367 20.63 25.35 -23.40
N GLY A 368 20.39 24.13 -22.92
CA GLY A 368 21.02 22.90 -23.40
C GLY A 368 22.36 22.58 -22.72
N THR A 369 22.89 23.48 -21.88
CA THR A 369 24.17 23.27 -21.18
C THR A 369 24.06 22.07 -20.24
N LEU A 370 25.08 21.22 -20.25
CA LEU A 370 25.22 20.10 -19.31
C LEU A 370 26.21 20.47 -18.21
N ARG A 371 25.86 20.20 -16.94
CA ARG A 371 26.79 20.35 -15.82
C ARG A 371 26.72 19.17 -14.87
N GLU A 372 27.87 18.83 -14.31
CA GLU A 372 27.96 17.96 -13.15
C GLU A 372 27.59 18.73 -11.88
N ILE A 373 26.81 18.10 -11.02
CA ILE A 373 26.38 18.65 -9.73
C ILE A 373 26.93 17.72 -8.65
N ARG A 374 28.04 18.13 -8.04
CA ARG A 374 28.71 17.38 -6.97
C ARG A 374 28.05 17.64 -5.63
N GLU A 375 28.45 16.87 -4.62
CA GLU A 375 28.02 17.08 -3.24
C GLU A 375 28.17 18.55 -2.82
N GLY A 376 27.14 19.09 -2.18
CA GLY A 376 27.10 20.48 -1.74
C GLY A 376 26.71 21.49 -2.82
N GLN A 377 26.74 21.13 -4.11
CA GLN A 377 26.27 21.98 -5.21
C GLN A 377 24.76 21.84 -5.41
N GLY A 378 24.17 22.69 -6.24
CA GLY A 378 22.73 22.61 -6.52
C GLY A 378 22.36 22.99 -7.95
N ILE A 379 21.24 22.46 -8.41
CA ILE A 379 20.60 22.77 -9.69
C ILE A 379 19.39 23.68 -9.44
N PRO A 380 19.25 24.82 -10.14
CA PRO A 380 18.09 25.69 -9.99
C PRO A 380 16.82 25.01 -10.54
N ILE A 381 15.70 25.25 -9.87
CA ILE A 381 14.38 24.80 -10.31
C ILE A 381 13.90 25.75 -11.41
N TRP A 382 14.19 25.41 -12.66
CA TRP A 382 13.83 26.21 -13.84
C TRP A 382 12.95 25.44 -14.81
N ASN A 383 12.05 26.14 -15.50
CA ASN A 383 11.28 25.53 -16.57
C ASN A 383 12.23 25.00 -17.66
N GLY A 384 12.10 23.70 -18.00
CA GLY A 384 12.95 23.04 -18.98
C GLY A 384 14.23 22.41 -18.40
N MET A 385 14.45 22.48 -17.08
CA MET A 385 15.58 21.76 -16.48
C MET A 385 15.36 20.24 -16.53
N GLN A 386 16.46 19.51 -16.69
CA GLN A 386 16.50 18.07 -16.53
C GLN A 386 17.61 17.70 -15.56
N VAL A 387 17.42 16.66 -14.77
CA VAL A 387 18.42 16.14 -13.85
C VAL A 387 18.39 14.62 -13.88
N ARG A 388 19.57 14.03 -14.06
CA ARG A 388 19.81 12.63 -13.77
C ARG A 388 20.55 12.56 -12.45
N PHE A 389 19.93 11.96 -11.44
CA PHE A 389 20.57 11.72 -10.15
C PHE A 389 21.67 10.64 -10.29
N GLU A 390 22.29 10.20 -9.19
CA GLU A 390 23.50 9.37 -9.20
C GLU A 390 23.35 8.11 -10.08
N THR A 391 22.22 7.43 -9.97
CA THR A 391 21.84 6.27 -10.77
C THR A 391 20.34 6.32 -10.92
N GLY A 392 19.85 6.66 -12.10
CA GLY A 392 18.42 6.75 -12.27
C GLY A 392 18.02 7.29 -13.63
N GLU A 393 16.71 7.37 -13.79
CA GLU A 393 16.07 7.93 -14.96
C GLU A 393 16.34 9.44 -15.05
N GLU A 394 16.14 9.99 -16.24
CA GLU A 394 16.21 11.43 -16.44
C GLU A 394 14.90 12.05 -15.95
N TRP A 395 15.01 12.92 -14.96
CA TRP A 395 13.89 13.66 -14.43
C TRP A 395 13.81 15.03 -15.09
N SER A 396 12.60 15.47 -15.44
CA SER A 396 12.39 16.76 -16.10
C SER A 396 11.35 17.61 -15.39
N LEU A 397 11.54 18.91 -15.42
CA LEU A 397 10.57 19.89 -14.95
C LEU A 397 10.10 20.71 -16.14
N ARG A 398 8.80 20.61 -16.46
CA ARG A 398 8.16 21.37 -17.52
C ARG A 398 6.96 22.12 -16.98
N LEU A 399 7.03 23.44 -17.02
CA LEU A 399 5.90 24.32 -16.76
C LEU A 399 5.18 24.59 -18.07
N ARG A 400 3.85 24.54 -18.05
CA ARG A 400 3.03 24.98 -19.19
C ARG A 400 2.93 26.50 -19.18
N PRO A 401 2.85 27.17 -20.36
CA PRO A 401 2.58 28.60 -20.41
C PRO A 401 1.22 28.89 -19.75
N GLU A 402 1.15 29.94 -18.92
CA GLU A 402 -0.14 30.47 -18.49
C GLU A 402 -0.80 31.16 -19.68
N PRO A 403 -2.09 30.89 -19.96
CA PRO A 403 -2.82 31.60 -21.00
C PRO A 403 -2.99 33.08 -20.60
N GLY A 404 -2.10 33.93 -21.10
CA GLY A 404 -2.34 35.36 -21.25
C GLY A 404 -1.54 36.31 -20.34
N ASP A 405 -0.34 36.66 -20.77
CA ASP A 405 0.13 38.05 -20.70
C ASP A 405 0.65 38.44 -22.10
N GLY A 406 -0.26 38.28 -23.07
CA GLY A 406 -0.06 38.61 -24.47
C GLY A 406 -0.13 40.12 -24.66
N ASN A 407 1.01 40.76 -24.42
CA ASN A 407 1.46 42.05 -24.94
C ASN A 407 0.51 42.67 -25.99
N VAL A 408 -0.25 43.69 -25.60
CA VAL A 408 -1.00 44.58 -26.52
C VAL A 408 0.02 45.28 -27.41
N ARG A 409 0.26 44.73 -28.60
CA ARG A 409 0.97 45.45 -29.66
C ARG A 409 -0.05 46.30 -30.43
N HIS A 410 -0.04 47.59 -30.16
CA HIS A 410 -0.47 48.59 -31.14
C HIS A 410 0.33 48.38 -32.44
N GLY A 411 -0.37 48.19 -33.55
CA GLY A 411 0.23 48.07 -34.88
C GLY A 411 -0.78 48.50 -35.93
N SER A 412 -0.49 49.64 -36.54
CA SER A 412 -1.25 50.37 -37.55
C SER A 412 -1.73 49.47 -38.70
N LEU A 413 -3.02 49.60 -39.05
CA LEU A 413 -3.58 49.11 -40.31
C LEU A 413 -3.22 50.12 -41.41
N ASP A 414 -2.21 49.80 -42.22
CA ASP A 414 -2.13 50.34 -43.58
C ASP A 414 -2.88 49.39 -44.50
N GLN A 415 -4.05 49.86 -44.96
CA GLN A 415 -4.77 49.28 -46.09
C GLN A 415 -4.14 49.83 -47.38
N THR A 416 -3.62 48.95 -48.22
CA THR A 416 -3.51 49.22 -49.65
C THR A 416 -4.25 48.13 -50.40
N ASP A 417 -5.28 48.57 -51.10
CA ASP A 417 -5.99 47.89 -52.18
C ASP A 417 -5.05 47.15 -53.13
N THR A 418 -5.50 45.99 -53.59
CA THR A 418 -5.52 45.67 -55.01
C THR A 418 -6.50 44.55 -55.32
N ASP A 419 -7.56 44.91 -56.02
CA ASP A 419 -8.30 44.04 -56.93
C ASP A 419 -7.36 43.47 -58.00
N GLN A 420 -7.36 42.15 -58.17
CA GLN A 420 -7.60 41.41 -59.44
C GLN A 420 -7.34 39.91 -59.28
#